data_AF-A0A1U7CWN1-F1
#
_entry.id   AF-A0A1U7CWN1-F1
#
_cell.length_a   1.000
_cell.length_b   1.000
_cell.length_c   1.000
_cell.angle_alpha   90.00
_cell.angle_beta   90.00
_cell.angle_gamma   90.00
#
_symmetry.space_group_name_H-M   'P 1'
#
loop_
_entity.id
_entity.type
_entity.pdbx_description
1 polymer ?
#
loop_
_entity_poly.entity_id
_entity_poly.type
_entity_poly.pdbx_seq_one_letter_code
_entity_poly.pdbx_strand_id
1 'polypeptide(L)'
;MICVTIGRGRHTSLVEEWEAAAKAGAELVELRVDCLRREPDLKRILKDRPTPMVFTIRRGADGGMWRGQEEKRQQLLREAIALGVDYVDLENDIADKIRRFGKTKRIVSHHNLKNTPIDLADVAEQCATCDPDVVKIATLAHNFADAARVLKLGATSKRPTIAIAMGEVGTFTRILGAKYGAPFTYAGFNPERVFAAGMLSFPSLKKDYFYDQIDAQTEVYGVVGDPIGHSLSPAIHNASFRQLGLNKVMAPFLVPAGELETFYEDLEWVGIKGCSVTIPHKVDVIPLLQHKENSVERTGSCNTVALNEDGKWTGYNTDYRAAMDSIEAVMGKSEDPEAPSPLLEKQVLILGAGGVARSMAFGVARRGANVTITNRHDERSTSLAEEVGCRAVTWSMRATSIADVVINCTPVGMHPNVDDTPLPPSAFQRSSLVVFDTIYHPENTMMLKLARERGCTTLTGVDMFVRQAALQFKIYTGQEAPTDLMRSVLKRKLGPLRDE
;
A
#
# COMPACT_ATOMS: atom_id res chain seq x y z
N MET A 1 -17.10 -1.47 10.95
CA MET A 1 -17.83 -1.66 9.67
C MET A 1 -17.20 -0.80 8.57
N ILE A 2 -17.49 -1.07 7.30
CA ILE A 2 -17.10 -0.20 6.18
C ILE A 2 -18.36 0.49 5.64
N CYS A 3 -18.36 1.82 5.61
CA CYS A 3 -19.43 2.64 5.05
C CYS A 3 -19.12 2.98 3.59
N VAL A 4 -19.88 2.42 2.65
CA VAL A 4 -19.68 2.65 1.22
C VAL A 4 -20.36 3.93 0.78
N THR A 5 -19.60 4.92 0.31
CA THR A 5 -20.15 6.21 -0.14
C THR A 5 -20.66 6.12 -1.58
N ILE A 6 -21.92 6.49 -1.76
CA ILE A 6 -22.66 6.38 -3.02
C ILE A 6 -23.26 7.75 -3.38
N GLY A 7 -23.06 8.18 -4.62
CA GLY A 7 -23.51 9.48 -5.11
C GLY A 7 -23.68 9.49 -6.62
N ARG A 8 -24.92 9.64 -7.07
CA ARG A 8 -25.31 9.64 -8.48
C ARG A 8 -26.23 10.81 -8.80
N GLY A 9 -26.22 11.23 -10.07
CA GLY A 9 -26.99 12.39 -10.54
C GLY A 9 -28.49 12.12 -10.75
N ARG A 10 -28.91 10.84 -10.78
CA ARG A 10 -30.30 10.40 -10.99
C ARG A 10 -30.71 9.47 -9.85
N HIS A 11 -31.97 9.53 -9.43
CA HIS A 11 -32.51 8.67 -8.37
C HIS A 11 -32.39 7.18 -8.70
N THR A 12 -32.66 6.78 -9.95
CA THR A 12 -32.54 5.37 -10.38
C THR A 12 -31.13 4.85 -10.23
N SER A 13 -30.15 5.58 -10.79
CA SER A 13 -28.73 5.18 -10.71
C SER A 13 -28.20 5.18 -9.28
N LEU A 14 -28.71 6.05 -8.41
CA LEU A 14 -28.36 6.05 -6.98
C LEU A 14 -28.82 4.76 -6.29
N VAL A 15 -30.06 4.35 -6.54
CA VAL A 15 -30.64 3.12 -5.98
C VAL A 15 -29.97 1.87 -6.58
N GLU A 16 -29.73 1.85 -7.89
CA GLU A 16 -29.01 0.76 -8.57
C GLU A 16 -27.59 0.55 -8.00
N GLU A 17 -26.84 1.64 -7.75
CA GLU A 17 -25.51 1.54 -7.14
C GLU A 17 -25.59 1.11 -5.67
N TRP A 18 -26.62 1.52 -4.93
CA TRP A 18 -26.86 1.02 -3.56
C TRP A 18 -27.13 -0.48 -3.55
N GLU A 19 -28.01 -0.98 -4.41
CA GLU A 19 -28.25 -2.42 -4.56
C GLU A 19 -26.98 -3.18 -4.97
N ALA A 20 -26.16 -2.61 -5.85
CA ALA A 20 -24.88 -3.20 -6.26
C ALA A 20 -23.89 -3.28 -5.09
N ALA A 21 -23.77 -2.20 -4.28
CA ALA A 21 -22.93 -2.20 -3.09
C ALA A 21 -23.41 -3.23 -2.06
N ALA A 22 -24.73 -3.35 -1.85
CA ALA A 22 -25.32 -4.35 -0.97
C ALA A 22 -25.00 -5.78 -1.44
N LYS A 23 -25.16 -6.06 -2.74
CA LYS A 23 -24.80 -7.36 -3.35
C LYS A 23 -23.30 -7.67 -3.24
N ALA A 24 -22.45 -6.64 -3.26
CA ALA A 24 -21.01 -6.75 -3.02
C ALA A 24 -20.64 -6.96 -1.54
N GLY A 25 -21.62 -6.95 -0.62
CA GLY A 25 -21.42 -7.18 0.81
C GLY A 25 -21.19 -5.93 1.65
N ALA A 26 -21.61 -4.74 1.17
CA ALA A 26 -21.61 -3.54 2.02
C ALA A 26 -22.61 -3.69 3.17
N GLU A 27 -22.18 -3.45 4.39
CA GLU A 27 -23.02 -3.52 5.61
C GLU A 27 -23.64 -2.17 5.97
N LEU A 28 -23.07 -1.08 5.45
CA LEU A 28 -23.50 0.29 5.66
C LEU A 28 -23.17 1.11 4.41
N VAL A 29 -24.07 1.99 4.00
CA VAL A 29 -23.82 2.93 2.90
C VAL A 29 -23.99 4.38 3.35
N GLU A 30 -23.26 5.30 2.75
CA GLU A 30 -23.56 6.73 2.80
C GLU A 30 -24.21 7.14 1.49
N LEU A 31 -25.44 7.65 1.54
CA LEU A 31 -26.07 8.26 0.37
C LEU A 31 -25.79 9.76 0.34
N ARG A 32 -24.99 10.18 -0.64
CA ARG A 32 -24.70 11.58 -0.96
C ARG A 32 -25.81 12.16 -1.84
N VAL A 33 -26.92 12.49 -1.20
CA VAL A 33 -28.11 13.05 -1.88
C VAL A 33 -27.83 14.40 -2.51
N ASP A 34 -26.81 15.12 -2.01
CA ASP A 34 -26.30 16.34 -2.63
C ASP A 34 -25.79 16.16 -4.06
N CYS A 35 -25.51 14.94 -4.51
CA CYS A 35 -25.08 14.63 -5.88
C CYS A 35 -26.21 14.57 -6.90
N LEU A 36 -27.48 14.54 -6.48
CA LEU A 36 -28.63 14.48 -7.39
C LEU A 36 -28.76 15.78 -8.19
N ARG A 37 -29.03 15.67 -9.49
CA ARG A 37 -29.22 16.82 -10.39
C ARG A 37 -30.62 17.43 -10.31
N ARG A 38 -31.58 16.66 -9.80
CA ARG A 38 -32.99 17.06 -9.63
C ARG A 38 -33.36 17.00 -8.15
N GLU A 39 -34.50 17.59 -7.82
CA GLU A 39 -35.03 17.57 -6.46
C GLU A 39 -35.11 16.13 -5.91
N PRO A 40 -34.55 15.87 -4.71
CA PRO A 40 -34.61 14.55 -4.09
C PRO A 40 -36.07 14.14 -3.83
N ASP A 41 -36.42 12.91 -4.22
CA ASP A 41 -37.69 12.27 -3.87
C ASP A 41 -37.34 11.18 -2.85
N LEU A 42 -37.43 11.54 -1.57
CA LEU A 42 -36.93 10.70 -0.48
C LEU A 42 -37.77 9.45 -0.30
N LYS A 43 -39.09 9.53 -0.53
CA LYS A 43 -39.99 8.36 -0.48
C LYS A 43 -39.61 7.34 -1.55
N ARG A 44 -39.21 7.80 -2.74
CA ARG A 44 -38.72 6.91 -3.80
C ARG A 44 -37.35 6.31 -3.46
N ILE A 45 -36.40 7.12 -3.01
CA ILE A 45 -35.02 6.67 -2.73
C ILE A 45 -34.99 5.69 -1.55
N LEU A 46 -35.77 5.96 -0.52
CA LEU A 46 -35.75 5.23 0.76
C LEU A 46 -36.80 4.12 0.84
N LYS A 47 -37.36 3.68 -0.29
CA LYS A 47 -38.43 2.69 -0.33
C LYS A 47 -37.95 1.31 0.14
N ASP A 48 -36.90 0.77 -0.48
CA ASP A 48 -36.51 -0.64 -0.32
C ASP A 48 -35.32 -0.84 0.63
N ARG A 49 -34.52 0.21 0.87
CA ARG A 49 -33.38 0.29 1.83
C ARG A 49 -32.58 -1.02 1.99
N PRO A 50 -31.81 -1.46 0.96
CA PRO A 50 -31.08 -2.73 0.98
C PRO A 50 -30.12 -2.94 2.15
N THR A 51 -29.62 -1.86 2.76
CA THR A 51 -28.71 -1.88 3.92
C THR A 51 -29.08 -0.74 4.88
N PRO A 52 -28.58 -0.75 6.12
CA PRO A 52 -28.48 0.46 6.93
C PRO A 52 -27.76 1.58 6.18
N MET A 53 -28.10 2.84 6.49
CA MET A 53 -27.56 3.97 5.76
C MET A 53 -27.28 5.24 6.58
N VAL A 54 -26.28 5.97 6.13
CA VAL A 54 -25.96 7.36 6.50
C VAL A 54 -26.56 8.28 5.44
N PHE A 55 -27.53 9.10 5.84
CA PHE A 55 -28.12 10.11 4.97
C PHE A 55 -27.29 11.41 5.05
N THR A 56 -26.74 11.84 3.92
CA THR A 56 -25.87 13.02 3.85
C THR A 56 -26.33 13.98 2.74
N ILE A 57 -26.48 15.26 3.07
CA ILE A 57 -26.59 16.36 2.09
C ILE A 57 -25.48 17.37 2.37
N ARG A 58 -24.30 17.13 1.79
CA ARG A 58 -23.10 17.92 2.07
C ARG A 58 -23.08 19.24 1.31
N ARG A 59 -22.75 20.34 1.99
CA ARG A 59 -22.59 21.67 1.39
C ARG A 59 -21.29 21.76 0.57
N GLY A 60 -21.26 22.69 -0.40
CA GLY A 60 -20.05 22.97 -1.19
C GLY A 60 -18.81 23.29 -0.36
N ALA A 61 -18.96 24.11 0.68
CA ALA A 61 -17.87 24.50 1.57
C ALA A 61 -17.25 23.31 2.34
N ASP A 62 -18.03 22.24 2.55
CA ASP A 62 -17.64 21.05 3.32
C ASP A 62 -17.31 19.84 2.41
N GLY A 63 -17.10 20.06 1.11
CA GLY A 63 -16.70 19.01 0.16
C GLY A 63 -17.89 18.35 -0.56
N GLY A 64 -19.02 19.04 -0.59
CA GLY A 64 -20.27 18.57 -1.17
C GLY A 64 -20.71 19.23 -2.48
N MET A 65 -21.80 18.70 -3.01
CA MET A 65 -22.38 19.15 -4.28
C MET A 65 -23.67 19.95 -4.08
N TRP A 66 -24.12 20.18 -2.84
CA TRP A 66 -25.31 20.98 -2.59
C TRP A 66 -25.06 22.44 -2.98
N ARG A 67 -26.01 23.00 -3.73
CA ARG A 67 -26.01 24.40 -4.23
C ARG A 67 -27.34 25.11 -3.99
N GLY A 68 -28.29 24.48 -3.29
CA GLY A 68 -29.59 25.06 -2.98
C GLY A 68 -29.59 25.91 -1.70
N GLN A 69 -30.76 26.45 -1.35
CA GLN A 69 -30.96 27.19 -0.10
C GLN A 69 -30.80 26.29 1.14
N GLU A 70 -30.27 26.86 2.22
CA GLU A 70 -29.97 26.14 3.45
C GLU A 70 -31.24 25.66 4.17
N GLU A 71 -32.31 26.46 4.14
CA GLU A 71 -33.62 26.11 4.70
C GLU A 71 -34.17 24.84 4.05
N LYS A 72 -34.07 24.76 2.71
CA LYS A 72 -34.49 23.58 1.94
C LYS A 72 -33.62 22.35 2.27
N ARG A 73 -32.31 22.54 2.46
CA ARG A 73 -31.39 21.47 2.87
C ARG A 73 -31.79 20.90 4.23
N GLN A 74 -32.03 21.77 5.22
CA GLN A 74 -32.45 21.36 6.55
C GLN A 74 -33.85 20.73 6.55
N GLN A 75 -34.75 21.18 5.68
CA GLN A 75 -36.06 20.53 5.50
C GLN A 75 -35.89 19.08 5.02
N LEU A 76 -35.04 18.83 4.01
CA LEU A 76 -34.77 17.47 3.52
C LEU A 76 -34.11 16.59 4.59
N LEU A 77 -33.20 17.15 5.41
CA LEU A 77 -32.62 16.42 6.55
C LEU A 77 -33.69 16.03 7.58
N ARG A 78 -34.60 16.94 7.94
CA ARG A 78 -35.73 16.66 8.84
C ARG A 78 -36.69 15.63 8.25
N GLU A 79 -36.97 15.70 6.95
CA GLU A 79 -37.80 14.73 6.24
C GLU A 79 -37.16 13.33 6.26
N ALA A 80 -35.86 13.22 5.99
CA ALA A 80 -35.14 11.95 6.07
C ALA A 80 -35.20 11.33 7.48
N ILE A 81 -35.03 12.16 8.52
CA ILE A 81 -35.19 11.72 9.92
C ILE A 81 -36.63 11.21 10.16
N ALA A 82 -37.65 11.94 9.68
CA ALA A 82 -39.04 11.52 9.83
C ALA A 82 -39.36 10.20 9.10
N LEU A 83 -38.66 9.94 7.98
CA LEU A 83 -38.71 8.68 7.24
C LEU A 83 -37.85 7.56 7.88
N GLY A 84 -37.18 7.85 9.00
CA GLY A 84 -36.52 6.85 9.84
C GLY A 84 -35.21 6.32 9.29
N VAL A 85 -34.39 7.17 8.64
CA VAL A 85 -33.00 6.80 8.25
C VAL A 85 -32.17 6.35 9.47
N ASP A 86 -31.22 5.44 9.29
CA ASP A 86 -30.45 4.86 10.41
C ASP A 86 -29.51 5.89 11.03
N TYR A 87 -28.78 6.62 10.18
CA TYR A 87 -27.93 7.73 10.55
C TYR A 87 -28.25 8.96 9.69
N VAL A 88 -28.15 10.14 10.29
CA VAL A 88 -28.13 11.42 9.58
C VAL A 88 -26.80 12.12 9.88
N ASP A 89 -26.12 12.60 8.84
CA ASP A 89 -24.89 13.37 8.96
C ASP A 89 -25.21 14.87 8.92
N LEU A 90 -24.92 15.56 10.02
CA LEU A 90 -25.19 16.98 10.26
C LEU A 90 -23.88 17.71 10.48
N GLU A 91 -23.66 18.81 9.77
CA GLU A 91 -22.52 19.67 10.07
C GLU A 91 -22.69 20.33 11.44
N ASN A 92 -21.57 20.50 12.15
CA ASN A 92 -21.55 20.98 13.53
C ASN A 92 -22.29 22.32 13.75
N ASP A 93 -22.27 23.23 12.77
CA ASP A 93 -22.93 24.54 12.85
C ASP A 93 -24.46 24.52 12.68
N ILE A 94 -25.03 23.38 12.29
CA ILE A 94 -26.48 23.20 12.13
C ILE A 94 -27.07 22.09 13.00
N ALA A 95 -26.24 21.25 13.62
CA ALA A 95 -26.66 20.08 14.38
C ALA A 95 -27.69 20.43 15.47
N ASP A 96 -27.47 21.51 16.22
CA ASP A 96 -28.37 21.98 17.29
C ASP A 96 -29.72 22.53 16.79
N LYS A 97 -29.81 22.87 15.50
CA LYS A 97 -31.04 23.42 14.87
C LYS A 97 -31.97 22.33 14.36
N ILE A 98 -31.52 21.08 14.35
CA ILE A 98 -32.31 19.92 13.94
C ILE A 98 -32.65 19.15 15.21
N ARG A 99 -33.94 18.88 15.45
CA ARG A 99 -34.41 18.17 16.65
C ARG A 99 -34.31 16.66 16.48
N ARG A 100 -34.15 15.93 17.59
CA ARG A 100 -34.16 14.46 17.57
C ARG A 100 -35.57 13.99 17.23
N PHE A 101 -35.67 12.92 16.47
CA PHE A 101 -36.94 12.26 16.21
C PHE A 101 -36.69 10.80 15.87
N GLY A 102 -37.54 9.91 16.39
CA GLY A 102 -37.42 8.47 16.16
C GLY A 102 -36.13 7.86 16.71
N LYS A 103 -35.60 6.86 16.00
CA LYS A 103 -34.39 6.10 16.37
C LYS A 103 -33.16 6.50 15.55
N THR A 104 -33.26 7.54 14.71
CA THR A 104 -32.17 8.00 13.85
C THR A 104 -31.00 8.49 14.69
N LYS A 105 -29.83 7.88 14.47
CA LYS A 105 -28.58 8.29 15.10
C LYS A 105 -27.98 9.52 14.38
N ARG A 106 -27.27 10.35 15.13
CA ARG A 106 -26.64 11.57 14.63
C ARG A 106 -25.15 11.40 14.48
N ILE A 107 -24.67 11.69 13.28
CA ILE A 107 -23.26 11.98 13.06
C ILE A 107 -23.14 13.50 13.06
N VAL A 108 -22.42 14.06 14.02
CA VAL A 108 -22.04 15.48 13.98
C VAL A 108 -20.67 15.57 13.34
N SER A 109 -20.60 16.21 12.18
CA SER A 109 -19.40 16.23 11.36
C SER A 109 -18.80 17.62 11.21
N HIS A 110 -17.47 17.64 11.14
CA HIS A 110 -16.68 18.80 10.77
C HIS A 110 -15.71 18.40 9.66
N HIS A 111 -15.66 19.24 8.62
CA HIS A 111 -14.78 19.05 7.48
C HIS A 111 -13.89 20.28 7.31
N ASN A 112 -12.58 20.07 7.23
CA ASN A 112 -11.64 21.10 6.84
C ASN A 112 -10.86 20.63 5.60
N LEU A 113 -11.25 21.14 4.44
CA LEU A 113 -10.63 20.78 3.16
C LEU A 113 -9.28 21.48 2.92
N LYS A 114 -8.86 22.38 3.82
CA LYS A 114 -7.69 23.23 3.62
C LYS A 114 -6.50 22.78 4.44
N ASN A 115 -6.69 22.33 5.68
CA ASN A 115 -5.61 21.92 6.58
C ASN A 115 -6.15 21.08 7.75
N THR A 116 -5.24 20.62 8.62
CA THR A 116 -5.56 20.04 9.92
C THR A 116 -5.32 21.09 11.02
N PRO A 117 -6.38 21.65 11.64
CA PRO A 117 -6.25 22.69 12.66
C PRO A 117 -5.36 22.27 13.83
N ILE A 118 -4.67 23.23 14.46
CA ILE A 118 -3.83 22.98 15.65
C ILE A 118 -4.73 22.63 16.85
N ASP A 119 -5.86 23.33 16.96
CA ASP A 119 -6.93 23.19 17.94
C ASP A 119 -7.91 22.05 17.60
N LEU A 120 -7.41 20.96 17.01
CA LEU A 120 -8.24 19.83 16.55
C LEU A 120 -9.11 19.22 17.67
N ALA A 121 -8.61 19.21 18.90
CA ALA A 121 -9.35 18.74 20.06
C ALA A 121 -10.54 19.64 20.40
N ASP A 122 -10.38 20.97 20.30
CA ASP A 122 -11.46 21.92 20.56
C ASP A 122 -12.54 21.83 19.50
N VAL A 123 -12.16 21.64 18.23
CA VAL A 123 -13.10 21.37 17.14
C VAL A 123 -13.91 20.08 17.39
N ALA A 124 -13.26 19.02 17.88
CA ALA A 124 -13.94 17.78 18.23
C ALA A 124 -14.87 17.95 19.44
N GLU A 125 -14.47 18.71 20.46
CA GLU A 125 -15.30 18.99 21.62
C GLU A 125 -16.52 19.83 21.24
N GLN A 126 -16.37 20.83 20.36
CA GLN A 126 -17.51 21.57 19.81
C GLN A 126 -18.51 20.62 19.15
N CYS A 127 -18.05 19.70 18.31
CA CYS A 127 -18.91 18.67 17.73
C CYS A 127 -19.58 17.79 18.80
N ALA A 128 -18.85 17.47 19.88
CA ALA A 128 -19.36 16.67 21.00
C ALA A 128 -20.45 17.39 21.80
N THR A 129 -20.46 18.73 21.84
CA THR A 129 -21.51 19.51 22.51
C THR A 129 -22.83 19.51 21.75
N CYS A 130 -22.82 19.25 20.43
CA CYS A 130 -24.00 19.27 19.57
C CYS A 130 -24.82 17.96 19.56
N ASP A 131 -24.87 17.26 20.70
CA ASP A 131 -25.64 16.01 20.88
C ASP A 131 -25.42 14.93 19.79
N PRO A 132 -24.17 14.50 19.52
CA PRO A 132 -23.88 13.41 18.59
C PRO A 132 -24.06 12.01 19.21
N ASP A 133 -24.47 11.05 18.38
CA ASP A 133 -24.20 9.62 18.64
C ASP A 133 -22.78 9.24 18.16
N VAL A 134 -22.29 9.89 17.11
CA VAL A 134 -20.95 9.74 16.55
C VAL A 134 -20.38 11.12 16.19
N VAL A 135 -19.14 11.40 16.58
CA VAL A 135 -18.40 12.57 16.09
C VAL A 135 -17.61 12.19 14.84
N LYS A 136 -17.61 13.05 13.82
CA LYS A 136 -16.84 12.84 12.59
C LYS A 136 -15.95 14.04 12.29
N ILE A 137 -14.63 13.85 12.33
CA ILE A 137 -13.65 14.88 12.01
C ILE A 137 -12.89 14.45 10.76
N ALA A 138 -12.97 15.24 9.70
CA ALA A 138 -12.26 15.00 8.45
C ALA A 138 -11.46 16.24 8.03
N THR A 139 -10.14 16.17 8.05
CA THR A 139 -9.26 17.31 7.75
C THR A 139 -8.22 16.97 6.69
N LEU A 140 -7.79 17.93 5.88
CA LEU A 140 -6.72 17.72 4.92
C LEU A 140 -5.37 17.72 5.63
N ALA A 141 -4.61 16.63 5.53
CA ALA A 141 -3.26 16.54 6.07
C ALA A 141 -2.24 16.95 5.00
N HIS A 142 -1.34 17.86 5.34
CA HIS A 142 -0.25 18.29 4.44
C HIS A 142 1.06 17.56 4.69
N ASN A 143 1.23 17.04 5.90
CA ASN A 143 2.40 16.29 6.34
C ASN A 143 1.97 15.13 7.22
N PHE A 144 2.96 14.34 7.64
CA PHE A 144 2.72 13.16 8.46
C PHE A 144 2.16 13.51 9.85
N ALA A 145 2.71 14.55 10.49
CA ALA A 145 2.31 14.99 11.82
C ALA A 145 0.82 15.38 11.89
N ASP A 146 0.30 16.04 10.86
CA ASP A 146 -1.13 16.32 10.72
C ASP A 146 -1.96 15.03 10.78
N ALA A 147 -1.60 14.04 9.96
CA ALA A 147 -2.32 12.78 9.89
C ALA A 147 -2.24 12.00 11.21
N ALA A 148 -1.08 12.02 11.88
CA ALA A 148 -0.87 11.38 13.17
C ALA A 148 -1.77 12.02 14.26
N ARG A 149 -1.87 13.35 14.30
CA ARG A 149 -2.77 14.07 15.23
C ARG A 149 -4.24 13.69 15.01
N VAL A 150 -4.67 13.54 13.76
CA VAL A 150 -6.05 13.11 13.45
C VAL A 150 -6.32 11.69 13.95
N LEU A 151 -5.41 10.74 13.70
CA LEU A 151 -5.58 9.39 14.22
C LEU A 151 -5.60 9.36 15.76
N LYS A 152 -4.70 10.12 16.39
CA LYS A 152 -4.60 10.23 17.85
C LYS A 152 -5.87 10.81 18.47
N LEU A 153 -6.50 11.79 17.82
CA LEU A 153 -7.80 12.33 18.24
C LEU A 153 -8.87 11.22 18.29
N GLY A 154 -8.94 10.39 17.25
CA GLY A 154 -9.87 9.27 17.22
C GLY A 154 -9.58 8.27 18.34
N ALA A 155 -8.30 7.96 18.57
CA ALA A 155 -7.87 6.96 19.54
C ALA A 155 -8.03 7.35 21.01
N THR A 156 -7.96 8.64 21.32
CA THR A 156 -8.12 9.13 22.71
C THR A 156 -9.53 9.62 23.00
N SER A 157 -10.43 9.61 22.01
CA SER A 157 -11.80 10.09 22.19
C SER A 157 -12.59 9.18 23.13
N LYS A 158 -13.32 9.82 24.06
CA LYS A 158 -14.25 9.14 24.98
C LYS A 158 -15.57 8.76 24.32
N ARG A 159 -15.82 9.26 23.11
CA ARG A 159 -17.06 9.04 22.36
C ARG A 159 -16.75 8.34 21.04
N PRO A 160 -17.69 7.56 20.48
CA PRO A 160 -17.55 7.00 19.15
C PRO A 160 -17.15 8.08 18.13
N THR A 161 -15.94 7.99 17.59
CA THR A 161 -15.35 9.06 16.75
C THR A 161 -14.78 8.47 15.47
N ILE A 162 -15.13 9.08 14.35
CA ILE A 162 -14.56 8.83 13.04
C ILE A 162 -13.57 9.95 12.76
N ALA A 163 -12.28 9.68 12.88
CA ALA A 163 -11.22 10.65 12.61
C ALA A 163 -10.48 10.26 11.32
N ILE A 164 -10.53 11.13 10.32
CA ILE A 164 -9.98 10.88 8.98
C ILE A 164 -9.07 12.03 8.56
N ALA A 165 -7.81 11.71 8.32
CA ALA A 165 -6.92 12.58 7.56
C ALA A 165 -7.15 12.33 6.06
N MET A 166 -7.57 13.37 5.34
CA MET A 166 -7.68 13.36 3.89
C MET A 166 -6.30 13.59 3.26
N GLY A 167 -6.15 13.11 2.03
CA GLY A 167 -4.87 13.11 1.31
C GLY A 167 -4.15 11.76 1.41
N GLU A 168 -3.16 11.55 0.53
CA GLU A 168 -2.41 10.28 0.48
C GLU A 168 -1.66 10.01 1.79
N VAL A 169 -1.09 11.05 2.41
CA VAL A 169 -0.42 10.96 3.73
C VAL A 169 -1.36 10.50 4.84
N GLY A 170 -2.66 10.78 4.73
CA GLY A 170 -3.68 10.39 5.70
C GLY A 170 -4.23 8.98 5.54
N THR A 171 -3.79 8.22 4.52
CA THR A 171 -4.38 6.91 4.16
C THR A 171 -4.42 5.93 5.33
N PHE A 172 -3.36 5.88 6.15
CA PHE A 172 -3.30 4.99 7.31
C PHE A 172 -4.40 5.26 8.34
N THR A 173 -4.89 6.50 8.46
CA THR A 173 -5.97 6.85 9.41
C THR A 173 -7.29 6.16 9.06
N ARG A 174 -7.52 5.92 7.76
CA ARG A 174 -8.72 5.23 7.26
C ARG A 174 -8.70 3.72 7.52
N ILE A 175 -7.53 3.16 7.80
CA ILE A 175 -7.30 1.73 8.08
C ILE A 175 -7.22 1.53 9.60
N LEU A 176 -6.30 2.22 10.25
CA LEU A 176 -5.98 2.02 11.67
C LEU A 176 -7.05 2.57 12.62
N GLY A 177 -7.99 3.39 12.13
CA GLY A 177 -9.14 3.80 12.94
C GLY A 177 -9.91 2.61 13.54
N ALA A 178 -9.98 1.47 12.85
CA ALA A 178 -10.63 0.26 13.37
C ALA A 178 -10.00 -0.24 14.69
N LYS A 179 -8.66 -0.25 14.76
CA LYS A 179 -7.92 -0.65 15.96
C LYS A 179 -8.26 0.23 17.16
N TYR A 180 -8.57 1.49 16.90
CA TYR A 180 -8.81 2.50 17.93
C TYR A 180 -10.29 2.81 18.16
N GLY A 181 -11.19 1.90 17.78
CA GLY A 181 -12.61 1.98 18.11
C GLY A 181 -13.42 2.92 17.22
N ALA A 182 -12.91 3.33 16.05
CA ALA A 182 -13.71 4.03 15.08
C ALA A 182 -14.92 3.17 14.67
N PRO A 183 -16.17 3.69 14.71
CA PRO A 183 -17.37 2.89 14.42
C PRO A 183 -17.35 2.28 13.01
N PHE A 184 -16.86 3.06 12.05
CA PHE A 184 -16.65 2.66 10.68
C PHE A 184 -15.72 3.62 9.96
N THR A 185 -15.18 3.18 8.82
CA THR A 185 -14.45 4.00 7.86
C THR A 185 -15.28 4.22 6.59
N TYR A 186 -14.94 5.23 5.80
CA TYR A 186 -15.62 5.52 4.53
C TYR A 186 -14.81 4.98 3.34
N ALA A 187 -15.51 4.35 2.39
CA ALA A 187 -14.93 3.73 1.21
C ALA A 187 -15.63 4.15 -0.08
N GLY A 188 -14.88 4.35 -1.16
CA GLY A 188 -15.43 4.53 -2.49
C GLY A 188 -15.88 3.21 -3.10
N PHE A 189 -16.96 3.22 -3.90
CA PHE A 189 -17.43 2.03 -4.61
C PHE A 189 -17.07 2.06 -6.10
N ASN A 190 -17.34 3.18 -6.77
CA ASN A 190 -16.99 3.37 -8.17
C ASN A 190 -15.63 4.09 -8.27
N PRO A 191 -14.62 3.51 -8.96
CA PRO A 191 -13.29 4.10 -9.08
C PRO A 191 -13.28 5.45 -9.82
N GLU A 192 -14.26 5.70 -10.70
CA GLU A 192 -14.43 6.99 -11.39
C GLU A 192 -15.04 8.07 -10.48
N ARG A 193 -15.45 7.73 -9.26
CA ARG A 193 -16.05 8.66 -8.29
C ARG A 193 -15.37 8.60 -6.94
N VAL A 194 -14.47 9.56 -6.74
CA VAL A 194 -13.79 9.78 -5.45
C VAL A 194 -14.47 10.93 -4.72
N PHE A 195 -14.97 10.67 -3.50
CA PHE A 195 -15.68 11.67 -2.69
C PHE A 195 -14.78 12.45 -1.71
N ALA A 196 -13.57 11.96 -1.45
CA ALA A 196 -12.58 12.61 -0.59
C ALA A 196 -11.16 12.20 -0.99
N ALA A 197 -10.19 13.10 -0.82
CA ALA A 197 -8.79 12.80 -1.10
C ALA A 197 -8.28 11.65 -0.19
N GLY A 198 -7.53 10.71 -0.78
CA GLY A 198 -6.99 9.53 -0.09
C GLY A 198 -8.05 8.48 0.28
N MET A 199 -9.27 8.56 -0.25
CA MET A 199 -10.33 7.58 0.01
C MET A 199 -9.99 6.23 -0.65
N LEU A 200 -9.96 5.17 0.15
CA LEU A 200 -9.75 3.80 -0.32
C LEU A 200 -11.03 3.24 -0.93
N SER A 201 -10.87 2.30 -1.87
CA SER A 201 -12.01 1.56 -2.43
C SER A 201 -12.53 0.51 -1.44
N PHE A 202 -13.81 0.18 -1.54
CA PHE A 202 -14.44 -0.88 -0.76
C PHE A 202 -13.75 -2.24 -0.95
N PRO A 203 -13.42 -2.69 -2.17
CA PRO A 203 -12.62 -3.90 -2.37
C PRO A 203 -11.26 -3.85 -1.69
N SER A 204 -10.57 -2.70 -1.68
CA SER A 204 -9.26 -2.59 -1.04
C SER A 204 -9.36 -2.75 0.49
N LEU A 205 -10.30 -2.05 1.13
CA LEU A 205 -10.52 -2.19 2.58
C LEU A 205 -10.95 -3.61 2.97
N LYS A 206 -11.77 -4.28 2.15
CA LYS A 206 -12.26 -5.63 2.44
C LYS A 206 -11.24 -6.74 2.13
N LYS A 207 -10.54 -6.66 0.99
CA LYS A 207 -9.66 -7.73 0.48
C LYS A 207 -8.16 -7.49 0.73
N ASP A 208 -7.70 -6.25 0.82
CA ASP A 208 -6.27 -5.94 1.01
C ASP A 208 -5.94 -5.66 2.47
N TYR A 209 -6.84 -4.99 3.18
CA TYR A 209 -6.63 -4.62 4.59
C TYR A 209 -7.43 -5.48 5.57
N PHE A 210 -8.42 -6.24 5.08
CA PHE A 210 -9.31 -7.06 5.92
C PHE A 210 -9.83 -6.24 7.11
N TYR A 211 -10.34 -5.05 6.82
CA TYR A 211 -10.67 -4.02 7.80
C TYR A 211 -11.64 -4.51 8.88
N ASP A 212 -12.55 -5.41 8.52
CA ASP A 212 -13.51 -6.07 9.41
C ASP A 212 -12.87 -7.02 10.44
N GLN A 213 -11.59 -7.33 10.29
CA GLN A 213 -10.82 -8.19 11.19
C GLN A 213 -9.75 -7.41 11.98
N ILE A 214 -9.76 -6.08 11.91
CA ILE A 214 -8.89 -5.22 12.72
C ILE A 214 -9.61 -4.90 14.03
N ASP A 215 -8.97 -5.19 15.16
CA ASP A 215 -9.45 -4.94 16.50
C ASP A 215 -8.38 -4.24 17.37
N ALA A 216 -8.70 -4.01 18.64
CA ALA A 216 -7.81 -3.32 19.57
C ALA A 216 -6.50 -4.09 19.85
N GLN A 217 -6.49 -5.41 19.68
CA GLN A 217 -5.33 -6.28 19.89
C GLN A 217 -4.48 -6.43 18.63
N THR A 218 -4.97 -6.03 17.45
CA THR A 218 -4.23 -6.15 16.19
C THR A 218 -2.87 -5.45 16.27
N GLU A 219 -1.79 -6.17 15.98
CA GLU A 219 -0.46 -5.59 15.90
C GLU A 219 -0.26 -4.85 14.56
N VAL A 220 0.40 -3.70 14.60
CA VAL A 220 0.58 -2.84 13.43
C VAL A 220 1.98 -2.99 12.84
N TYR A 221 2.02 -3.21 11.54
CA TYR A 221 3.21 -3.19 10.70
C TYR A 221 3.06 -2.10 9.62
N GLY A 222 4.17 -1.70 9.02
CA GLY A 222 4.18 -0.63 8.03
C GLY A 222 4.88 -0.99 6.74
N VAL A 223 4.56 -0.23 5.69
CA VAL A 223 5.50 0.04 4.60
C VAL A 223 5.69 1.55 4.47
N VAL A 224 6.94 2.00 4.50
CA VAL A 224 7.32 3.42 4.55
C VAL A 224 8.07 3.78 3.27
N GLY A 225 7.66 4.86 2.60
CA GLY A 225 8.22 5.30 1.33
C GLY A 225 7.58 6.56 0.77
N ASP A 226 8.19 7.09 -0.29
CA ASP A 226 7.64 8.16 -1.13
C ASP A 226 8.13 7.98 -2.59
N PRO A 227 7.23 7.67 -3.56
CA PRO A 227 5.78 7.47 -3.41
C PRO A 227 5.43 6.12 -2.75
N ILE A 228 4.24 6.00 -2.17
CA ILE A 228 3.77 4.76 -1.52
C ILE A 228 2.49 4.15 -2.09
N GLY A 229 1.64 4.92 -2.78
CA GLY A 229 0.34 4.47 -3.25
C GLY A 229 0.33 3.22 -4.16
N HIS A 230 1.46 2.87 -4.78
CA HIS A 230 1.62 1.67 -5.62
C HIS A 230 2.20 0.45 -4.89
N SER A 231 2.50 0.57 -3.61
CA SER A 231 3.09 -0.53 -2.85
C SER A 231 2.12 -1.71 -2.74
N LEU A 232 2.58 -2.90 -3.15
CA LEU A 232 1.82 -4.15 -3.05
C LEU A 232 2.10 -4.90 -1.74
N SER A 233 3.03 -4.40 -0.91
CA SER A 233 3.37 -5.00 0.39
C SER A 233 2.17 -5.16 1.31
N PRO A 234 1.27 -4.17 1.49
CA PRO A 234 0.10 -4.34 2.35
C PRO A 234 -0.78 -5.51 1.92
N ALA A 235 -1.10 -5.61 0.62
CA ALA A 235 -1.96 -6.68 0.10
C ALA A 235 -1.36 -8.07 0.34
N ILE A 236 -0.05 -8.23 0.13
CA ILE A 236 0.64 -9.51 0.24
C ILE A 236 0.85 -9.94 1.69
N HIS A 237 1.31 -9.02 2.54
CA HIS A 237 1.52 -9.29 3.96
C HIS A 237 0.20 -9.52 4.69
N ASN A 238 -0.83 -8.71 4.45
CA ASN A 238 -2.13 -8.89 5.09
C ASN A 238 -2.81 -10.19 4.68
N ALA A 239 -2.80 -10.55 3.39
CA ALA A 239 -3.31 -11.85 2.96
C ALA A 239 -2.58 -13.02 3.67
N SER A 240 -1.27 -12.89 3.85
CA SER A 240 -0.44 -13.90 4.53
C SER A 240 -0.73 -13.96 6.04
N PHE A 241 -0.88 -12.81 6.71
CA PHE A 241 -1.30 -12.77 8.11
C PHE A 241 -2.64 -13.47 8.31
N ARG A 242 -3.60 -13.22 7.41
CA ARG A 242 -4.94 -13.81 7.47
C ARG A 242 -4.92 -15.31 7.20
N GLN A 243 -4.14 -15.77 6.24
CA GLN A 243 -3.96 -17.20 5.95
C GLN A 243 -3.44 -17.98 7.16
N LEU A 244 -2.58 -17.37 7.98
CA LEU A 244 -2.00 -17.98 9.17
C LEU A 244 -2.75 -17.64 10.47
N GLY A 245 -3.90 -16.97 10.40
CA GLY A 245 -4.69 -16.59 11.60
C GLY A 245 -3.99 -15.59 12.52
N LEU A 246 -3.06 -14.78 12.00
CA LEU A 246 -2.31 -13.79 12.77
C LEU A 246 -3.09 -12.48 12.88
N ASN A 247 -3.32 -12.01 14.11
CA ASN A 247 -3.95 -10.72 14.38
C ASN A 247 -2.97 -9.54 14.14
N LYS A 248 -2.60 -9.34 12.88
CA LYS A 248 -1.65 -8.32 12.41
C LYS A 248 -2.25 -7.55 11.24
N VAL A 249 -1.82 -6.31 11.04
CA VAL A 249 -2.14 -5.50 9.85
C VAL A 249 -0.91 -4.69 9.40
N MET A 250 -0.63 -4.69 8.11
CA MET A 250 0.34 -3.81 7.46
C MET A 250 -0.40 -2.65 6.79
N ALA A 251 -0.03 -1.42 7.15
CA ALA A 251 -0.56 -0.18 6.57
C ALA A 251 0.51 0.59 5.77
N PRO A 252 0.14 1.34 4.72
CA PRO A 252 1.07 2.21 4.02
C PRO A 252 1.25 3.54 4.76
N PHE A 253 2.49 4.00 4.80
CA PHE A 253 2.87 5.30 5.35
C PHE A 253 3.66 6.09 4.30
N LEU A 254 3.03 7.15 3.77
CA LEU A 254 3.70 8.10 2.89
C LEU A 254 4.53 9.01 3.78
N VAL A 255 5.85 8.92 3.67
CA VAL A 255 6.79 9.72 4.45
C VAL A 255 7.75 10.39 3.48
N PRO A 256 7.75 11.72 3.36
CA PRO A 256 8.71 12.44 2.52
C PRO A 256 10.15 12.27 3.01
N ALA A 257 11.14 12.48 2.13
CA ALA A 257 12.54 12.51 2.52
C ALA A 257 12.79 13.53 3.64
N GLY A 258 13.55 13.14 4.66
CA GLY A 258 13.85 13.98 5.83
C GLY A 258 12.81 13.95 6.96
N GLU A 259 11.66 13.30 6.79
CA GLU A 259 10.61 13.20 7.83
C GLU A 259 10.59 11.85 8.57
N LEU A 260 11.58 10.98 8.34
CA LEU A 260 11.59 9.62 8.88
C LEU A 260 11.70 9.57 10.42
N GLU A 261 12.45 10.49 11.03
CA GLU A 261 12.56 10.59 12.49
C GLU A 261 11.21 11.00 13.10
N THR A 262 10.61 12.07 12.58
CA THR A 262 9.26 12.54 12.95
C THR A 262 8.22 11.43 12.79
N PHE A 263 8.32 10.61 11.75
CA PHE A 263 7.45 9.45 11.57
C PHE A 263 7.47 8.48 12.77
N TYR A 264 8.66 8.12 13.26
CA TYR A 264 8.80 7.19 14.39
C TYR A 264 8.37 7.83 15.71
N GLU A 265 8.64 9.12 15.90
CA GLU A 265 8.22 9.87 17.09
C GLU A 265 6.69 10.01 17.16
N ASP A 266 6.06 10.49 16.09
CA ASP A 266 4.62 10.78 16.06
C ASP A 266 3.74 9.54 16.19
N LEU A 267 4.23 8.38 15.75
CA LEU A 267 3.54 7.08 15.85
C LEU A 267 4.13 6.12 16.87
N GLU A 268 5.00 6.56 17.79
CA GLU A 268 5.49 5.71 18.88
C GLU A 268 4.32 5.04 19.63
N TRP A 269 3.27 5.84 19.92
CA TRP A 269 2.06 5.38 20.61
C TRP A 269 1.24 4.34 19.83
N VAL A 270 1.42 4.23 18.51
CA VAL A 270 0.77 3.19 17.69
C VAL A 270 1.38 1.82 17.97
N GLY A 271 2.63 1.78 18.45
CA GLY A 271 3.34 0.55 18.76
C GLY A 271 3.63 -0.28 17.51
N ILE A 272 4.04 0.37 16.42
CA ILE A 272 4.45 -0.30 15.17
C ILE A 272 5.55 -1.32 15.50
N LYS A 273 5.39 -2.57 15.05
CA LYS A 273 6.30 -3.69 15.36
C LYS A 273 7.38 -3.92 14.30
N GLY A 274 7.15 -3.42 13.09
CA GLY A 274 8.10 -3.50 12.00
C GLY A 274 7.62 -2.79 10.75
N CYS A 275 8.57 -2.34 9.94
CA CYS A 275 8.32 -1.65 8.69
C CYS A 275 9.12 -2.28 7.55
N SER A 276 8.46 -2.43 6.40
CA SER A 276 9.16 -2.53 5.12
C SER A 276 9.56 -1.10 4.72
N VAL A 277 10.80 -0.90 4.31
CA VAL A 277 11.35 0.42 3.98
C VAL A 277 11.69 0.44 2.50
N THR A 278 11.12 1.41 1.77
CA THR A 278 11.41 1.62 0.35
C THR A 278 12.00 3.01 0.10
N ILE A 279 12.22 3.34 -1.18
CA ILE A 279 12.73 4.65 -1.61
C ILE A 279 11.90 5.78 -0.96
N PRO A 280 12.54 6.87 -0.50
CA PRO A 280 14.00 7.12 -0.45
C PRO A 280 14.71 6.60 0.80
N HIS A 281 13.98 6.02 1.76
CA HIS A 281 14.40 5.82 3.15
C HIS A 281 15.36 4.68 3.43
N LYS A 282 15.73 3.87 2.44
CA LYS A 282 16.55 2.66 2.67
C LYS A 282 17.93 2.96 3.25
N VAL A 283 18.45 4.17 3.05
CA VAL A 283 19.71 4.63 3.64
C VAL A 283 19.45 5.42 4.91
N ASP A 284 18.48 6.35 4.86
CA ASP A 284 18.15 7.28 5.93
C ASP A 284 17.61 6.58 7.20
N VAL A 285 17.10 5.36 7.09
CA VAL A 285 16.68 4.58 8.26
C VAL A 285 17.85 4.03 9.07
N ILE A 286 19.04 3.85 8.46
CA ILE A 286 20.18 3.15 9.08
C ILE A 286 20.69 3.85 10.35
N PRO A 287 20.84 5.19 10.40
CA PRO A 287 21.23 5.90 11.61
C PRO A 287 20.26 5.72 12.79
N LEU A 288 18.99 5.42 12.52
CA LEU A 288 17.93 5.28 13.54
C LEU A 288 17.92 3.89 14.20
N LEU A 289 18.72 2.94 13.72
CA LEU A 289 18.72 1.55 14.19
C LEU A 289 19.70 1.33 15.34
N GLN A 290 19.25 0.65 16.40
CA GLN A 290 20.13 0.21 17.48
C GLN A 290 20.91 -1.07 17.13
N HIS A 291 20.39 -1.92 16.24
CA HIS A 291 21.07 -3.11 15.75
C HIS A 291 20.97 -3.22 14.23
N LYS A 292 22.04 -3.71 13.59
CA LYS A 292 22.12 -3.85 12.13
C LYS A 292 22.62 -5.25 11.84
N GLU A 293 21.86 -5.99 11.04
CA GLU A 293 22.35 -7.25 10.52
C GLU A 293 23.55 -7.03 9.59
N ASN A 294 24.41 -8.04 9.49
CA ASN A 294 25.57 -8.02 8.59
C ASN A 294 25.19 -7.63 7.16
N SER A 295 23.98 -8.02 6.73
CA SER A 295 23.43 -7.65 5.42
C SER A 295 23.30 -6.14 5.20
N VAL A 296 22.91 -5.38 6.22
CA VAL A 296 22.75 -3.92 6.15
C VAL A 296 24.09 -3.23 6.11
N GLU A 297 25.01 -3.59 7.03
CA GLU A 297 26.36 -3.02 7.08
C GLU A 297 27.10 -3.21 5.75
N ARG A 298 26.94 -4.39 5.15
CA ARG A 298 27.61 -4.77 3.92
C ARG A 298 27.03 -4.15 2.65
N THR A 299 25.77 -3.72 2.68
CA THR A 299 25.07 -3.17 1.51
C THR A 299 24.90 -1.65 1.60
N GLY A 300 25.03 -1.07 2.80
CA GLY A 300 24.69 0.33 3.05
C GLY A 300 23.21 0.62 2.84
N SER A 301 22.34 -0.39 2.92
CA SER A 301 20.91 -0.26 2.64
C SER A 301 20.09 -1.19 3.53
N CYS A 302 18.96 -0.69 4.02
CA CYS A 302 18.04 -1.39 4.90
C CYS A 302 16.61 -1.28 4.33
N ASN A 303 16.01 -2.40 3.94
CA ASN A 303 14.64 -2.42 3.41
C ASN A 303 13.63 -3.01 4.41
N THR A 304 14.08 -3.40 5.60
CA THR A 304 13.26 -4.12 6.58
C THR A 304 13.72 -3.76 7.98
N VAL A 305 12.81 -3.27 8.80
CA VAL A 305 13.06 -2.93 10.20
C VAL A 305 12.06 -3.66 11.08
N ALA A 306 12.50 -4.21 12.20
CA ALA A 306 11.64 -4.87 13.18
C ALA A 306 12.18 -4.67 14.59
N LEU A 307 11.29 -4.68 15.59
CA LEU A 307 11.69 -4.81 16.99
C LEU A 307 12.16 -6.24 17.24
N ASN A 308 13.36 -6.40 17.79
CA ASN A 308 13.83 -7.70 18.26
C ASN A 308 13.23 -8.05 19.64
N GLU A 309 13.58 -9.23 20.16
CA GLU A 309 13.11 -9.71 21.48
C GLU A 309 13.53 -8.80 22.65
N ASP A 310 14.64 -8.06 22.50
CA ASP A 310 15.11 -7.07 23.47
C ASP A 310 14.41 -5.69 23.33
N GLY A 311 13.46 -5.55 22.41
CA GLY A 311 12.77 -4.28 22.14
C GLY A 311 13.62 -3.24 21.40
N LYS A 312 14.69 -3.65 20.72
CA LYS A 312 15.57 -2.77 19.93
C LYS A 312 15.22 -2.83 18.45
N TRP A 313 15.24 -1.69 17.76
CA TRP A 313 15.06 -1.66 16.32
C TRP A 313 16.27 -2.28 15.63
N THR A 314 15.98 -3.35 14.89
CA THR A 314 16.95 -4.08 14.09
C THR A 314 16.66 -3.91 12.61
N GLY A 315 17.69 -3.54 11.84
CA GLY A 315 17.59 -3.45 10.38
C GLY A 315 18.10 -4.70 9.66
N TYR A 316 17.44 -5.03 8.56
CA TYR A 316 17.73 -6.14 7.67
C TYR A 316 17.68 -5.69 6.21
N ASN A 317 18.43 -6.37 5.34
CA ASN A 317 18.34 -6.23 3.89
C ASN A 317 17.85 -7.55 3.26
N THR A 318 16.54 -7.67 3.07
CA THR A 318 15.91 -8.85 2.45
C THR A 318 15.97 -8.82 0.92
N ASP A 319 16.14 -7.66 0.29
CA ASP A 319 16.28 -7.56 -1.18
C ASP A 319 17.53 -8.28 -1.67
N TYR A 320 18.68 -7.97 -1.06
CA TYR A 320 19.96 -8.60 -1.38
C TYR A 320 19.88 -10.12 -1.22
N ARG A 321 19.36 -10.56 -0.06
CA ARG A 321 19.23 -11.99 0.25
C ARG A 321 18.28 -12.68 -0.72
N ALA A 322 17.14 -12.07 -1.03
CA ALA A 322 16.16 -12.63 -1.95
C ALA A 322 16.70 -12.77 -3.37
N ALA A 323 17.41 -11.77 -3.89
CA ALA A 323 18.04 -11.86 -5.21
C ALA A 323 19.01 -13.05 -5.28
N MET A 324 19.92 -13.11 -4.32
CA MET A 324 20.98 -14.12 -4.26
C MET A 324 20.43 -15.54 -4.04
N ASP A 325 19.48 -15.70 -3.13
CA ASP A 325 18.86 -17.01 -2.86
C ASP A 325 17.96 -17.47 -4.01
N SER A 326 17.38 -16.54 -4.78
CA SER A 326 16.58 -16.89 -5.96
C SER A 326 17.44 -17.46 -7.09
N ILE A 327 18.62 -16.85 -7.33
CA ILE A 327 19.56 -17.34 -8.35
C ILE A 327 20.10 -18.71 -7.94
N GLU A 328 20.56 -18.88 -6.70
CA GLU A 328 21.12 -20.16 -6.25
C GLU A 328 20.09 -21.30 -6.24
N ALA A 329 18.84 -21.02 -5.87
CA ALA A 329 17.79 -22.03 -5.84
C ALA A 329 17.60 -22.67 -7.22
N VAL A 330 17.60 -21.88 -8.30
CA VAL A 330 17.45 -22.41 -9.67
C VAL A 330 18.74 -23.04 -10.22
N MET A 331 19.88 -22.79 -9.57
CA MET A 331 21.16 -23.43 -9.88
C MET A 331 21.42 -24.70 -9.08
N GLY A 332 20.44 -25.17 -8.29
CA GLY A 332 20.54 -26.40 -7.52
C GLY A 332 21.39 -26.27 -6.25
N LYS A 333 21.21 -25.18 -5.50
CA LYS A 333 21.85 -25.00 -4.19
C LYS A 333 21.68 -26.25 -3.32
N SER A 334 22.79 -26.72 -2.74
CA SER A 334 22.79 -27.82 -1.77
C SER A 334 22.01 -27.44 -0.50
N GLU A 335 21.39 -28.43 0.13
CA GLU A 335 20.80 -28.29 1.47
C GLU A 335 21.87 -28.23 2.57
N ASP A 336 23.09 -28.69 2.30
CA ASP A 336 24.23 -28.58 3.20
C ASP A 336 24.66 -27.10 3.34
N PRO A 337 24.58 -26.50 4.55
CA PRO A 337 24.96 -25.11 4.79
C PRO A 337 26.44 -24.80 4.51
N GLU A 338 27.31 -25.82 4.59
CA GLU A 338 28.75 -25.68 4.37
C GLU A 338 29.14 -25.86 2.90
N ALA A 339 28.20 -26.28 2.04
CA ALA A 339 28.46 -26.43 0.62
C ALA A 339 28.80 -25.07 -0.02
N PRO A 340 29.77 -25.03 -0.95
CA PRO A 340 30.08 -23.81 -1.67
C PRO A 340 28.87 -23.36 -2.48
N SER A 341 28.76 -22.03 -2.61
CA SER A 341 27.75 -21.40 -3.47
C SER A 341 27.80 -21.97 -4.90
N PRO A 342 26.65 -22.29 -5.53
CA PRO A 342 26.64 -22.74 -6.93
C PRO A 342 27.06 -21.65 -7.92
N LEU A 343 27.19 -20.39 -7.46
CA LEU A 343 27.77 -19.28 -8.23
C LEU A 343 29.30 -19.24 -8.19
N LEU A 344 29.96 -20.05 -7.35
CA LEU A 344 31.41 -20.09 -7.28
C LEU A 344 32.00 -20.42 -8.66
N GLU A 345 32.93 -19.57 -9.12
CA GLU A 345 33.61 -19.61 -10.42
C GLU A 345 32.71 -19.47 -11.67
N LYS A 346 31.39 -19.30 -11.50
CA LYS A 346 30.45 -19.11 -12.61
C LYS A 346 30.63 -17.76 -13.29
N GLN A 347 30.44 -17.73 -14.61
CA GLN A 347 30.47 -16.49 -15.38
C GLN A 347 29.11 -15.79 -15.28
N VAL A 348 29.09 -14.57 -14.73
CA VAL A 348 27.85 -13.79 -14.57
C VAL A 348 27.93 -12.52 -15.40
N LEU A 349 27.00 -12.33 -16.33
CA LEU A 349 26.85 -11.10 -17.10
C LEU A 349 25.72 -10.25 -16.53
N ILE A 350 26.02 -9.02 -16.15
CA ILE A 350 25.05 -8.05 -15.65
C ILE A 350 24.81 -6.98 -16.70
N LEU A 351 23.55 -6.80 -17.09
CA LEU A 351 23.11 -5.76 -18.01
C LEU A 351 22.62 -4.55 -17.20
N GLY A 352 23.29 -3.41 -17.36
CA GLY A 352 23.04 -2.17 -16.64
C GLY A 352 24.11 -1.85 -15.60
N ALA A 353 24.13 -0.59 -15.17
CA ALA A 353 25.06 -0.07 -14.15
C ALA A 353 24.34 0.90 -13.17
N GLY A 354 23.07 0.64 -12.89
CA GLY A 354 22.28 1.38 -11.89
C GLY A 354 22.34 0.74 -10.49
N GLY A 355 21.53 1.24 -9.56
CA GLY A 355 21.50 0.73 -8.17
C GLY A 355 21.23 -0.78 -8.06
N VAL A 356 20.28 -1.29 -8.85
CA VAL A 356 19.98 -2.74 -8.91
C VAL A 356 21.20 -3.53 -9.43
N ALA A 357 21.85 -3.05 -10.49
CA ALA A 357 23.05 -3.69 -11.04
C ALA A 357 24.19 -3.72 -10.02
N ARG A 358 24.41 -2.62 -9.29
CA ARG A 358 25.40 -2.53 -8.22
C ARG A 358 25.13 -3.57 -7.14
N SER A 359 23.89 -3.67 -6.63
CA SER A 359 23.52 -4.68 -5.62
C SER A 359 23.73 -6.11 -6.12
N MET A 360 23.35 -6.40 -7.37
CA MET A 360 23.56 -7.73 -7.96
C MET A 360 25.04 -8.05 -8.12
N ALA A 361 25.84 -7.11 -8.63
CA ALA A 361 27.27 -7.29 -8.88
C ALA A 361 28.05 -7.64 -7.61
N PHE A 362 27.87 -6.85 -6.53
CA PHE A 362 28.46 -7.18 -5.24
C PHE A 362 27.96 -8.50 -4.67
N GLY A 363 26.68 -8.84 -4.88
CA GLY A 363 26.10 -10.10 -4.41
C GLY A 363 26.71 -11.33 -5.06
N VAL A 364 26.74 -11.37 -6.39
CA VAL A 364 27.31 -12.51 -7.12
C VAL A 364 28.82 -12.60 -6.96
N ALA A 365 29.54 -11.46 -6.93
CA ALA A 365 30.99 -11.44 -6.72
C ALA A 365 31.38 -12.05 -5.36
N ARG A 366 30.66 -11.68 -4.28
CA ARG A 366 30.89 -12.25 -2.94
C ARG A 366 30.58 -13.74 -2.84
N ARG A 367 29.74 -14.26 -3.73
CA ARG A 367 29.44 -15.69 -3.89
C ARG A 367 30.50 -16.42 -4.73
N GLY A 368 31.56 -15.73 -5.13
CA GLY A 368 32.70 -16.28 -5.87
C GLY A 368 32.54 -16.26 -7.40
N ALA A 369 31.55 -15.55 -7.92
CA ALA A 369 31.30 -15.49 -9.36
C ALA A 369 32.30 -14.58 -10.09
N ASN A 370 32.59 -14.92 -11.33
CA ASN A 370 33.34 -14.09 -12.28
C ASN A 370 32.37 -13.11 -12.96
N VAL A 371 32.34 -11.87 -12.47
CA VAL A 371 31.36 -10.87 -12.90
C VAL A 371 31.86 -10.08 -14.11
N THR A 372 30.98 -9.91 -15.09
CA THR A 372 31.15 -8.98 -16.21
C THR A 372 29.96 -8.02 -16.26
N ILE A 373 30.23 -6.73 -16.32
CA ILE A 373 29.21 -5.68 -16.35
C ILE A 373 29.20 -5.03 -17.73
N THR A 374 28.01 -4.76 -18.25
CA THR A 374 27.86 -4.01 -19.50
C THR A 374 26.69 -3.04 -19.41
N ASN A 375 26.84 -1.84 -19.96
CA ASN A 375 25.81 -0.81 -19.92
C ASN A 375 25.87 0.03 -21.20
N ARG A 376 24.75 0.65 -21.60
CA ARG A 376 24.70 1.52 -22.80
C ARG A 376 25.73 2.67 -22.75
N HIS A 377 26.03 3.16 -21.55
CA HIS A 377 27.09 4.15 -21.32
C HIS A 377 28.27 3.44 -20.66
N ASP A 378 29.36 3.25 -21.40
CA ASP A 378 30.50 2.43 -21.00
C ASP A 378 31.15 2.93 -19.70
N GLU A 379 31.23 4.26 -19.50
CA GLU A 379 31.80 4.88 -18.29
C GLU A 379 31.13 4.39 -16.99
N ARG A 380 29.80 4.23 -16.99
CA ARG A 380 29.08 3.75 -15.79
C ARG A 380 29.39 2.29 -15.48
N SER A 381 29.49 1.44 -16.51
CA SER A 381 29.88 0.04 -16.32
C SER A 381 31.33 -0.09 -15.89
N THR A 382 32.24 0.74 -16.41
CA THR A 382 33.65 0.77 -16.00
C THR A 382 33.77 1.17 -14.53
N SER A 383 33.15 2.27 -14.13
CA SER A 383 33.17 2.74 -12.74
C SER A 383 32.61 1.70 -11.77
N LEU A 384 31.48 1.06 -12.11
CA LEU A 384 30.92 0.00 -11.26
C LEU A 384 31.81 -1.25 -11.23
N ALA A 385 32.43 -1.62 -12.36
CA ALA A 385 33.33 -2.76 -12.42
C ALA A 385 34.60 -2.53 -11.59
N GLU A 386 35.15 -1.32 -11.57
CA GLU A 386 36.25 -0.92 -10.69
C GLU A 386 35.84 -1.02 -9.21
N GLU A 387 34.64 -0.53 -8.87
CA GLU A 387 34.11 -0.60 -7.49
C GLU A 387 33.98 -2.05 -6.99
N VAL A 388 33.56 -2.96 -7.87
CA VAL A 388 33.35 -4.38 -7.56
C VAL A 388 34.64 -5.19 -7.70
N GLY A 389 35.63 -4.71 -8.44
CA GLY A 389 36.85 -5.45 -8.80
C GLY A 389 36.62 -6.50 -9.89
N CYS A 390 35.77 -6.21 -10.88
CA CYS A 390 35.39 -7.14 -11.94
C CYS A 390 35.63 -6.58 -13.35
N ARG A 391 35.17 -7.29 -14.40
CA ARG A 391 35.35 -6.86 -15.80
C ARG A 391 34.17 -5.99 -16.25
N ALA A 392 34.47 -4.99 -17.09
CA ALA A 392 33.47 -4.29 -17.89
C ALA A 392 33.67 -4.62 -19.37
N VAL A 393 32.57 -4.74 -20.12
CA VAL A 393 32.58 -4.86 -21.59
C VAL A 393 31.61 -3.87 -22.20
N THR A 394 31.90 -3.44 -23.42
CA THR A 394 31.02 -2.52 -24.17
C THR A 394 29.64 -3.14 -24.39
N TRP A 395 28.62 -2.30 -24.50
CA TRP A 395 27.25 -2.78 -24.73
C TRP A 395 27.13 -3.68 -25.96
N SER A 396 27.92 -3.46 -27.02
CA SER A 396 27.90 -4.30 -28.23
C SER A 396 28.33 -5.75 -27.99
N MET A 397 29.16 -6.01 -26.99
CA MET A 397 29.69 -7.35 -26.68
C MET A 397 28.74 -8.22 -25.85
N ARG A 398 27.61 -7.67 -25.37
CA ARG A 398 26.66 -8.37 -24.49
C ARG A 398 26.10 -9.67 -25.07
N ALA A 399 25.93 -9.74 -26.39
CA ALA A 399 25.33 -10.91 -27.07
C ALA A 399 26.34 -12.05 -27.32
N THR A 400 27.63 -11.75 -27.28
CA THR A 400 28.73 -12.71 -27.52
C THR A 400 29.49 -13.06 -26.24
N SER A 401 29.16 -12.40 -25.12
CA SER A 401 29.76 -12.66 -23.81
C SER A 401 29.32 -14.03 -23.29
N ILE A 402 30.29 -14.86 -22.92
CA ILE A 402 30.02 -16.19 -22.36
C ILE A 402 29.59 -16.01 -20.90
N ALA A 403 28.40 -16.53 -20.57
CA ALA A 403 27.84 -16.49 -19.22
C ALA A 403 27.13 -17.80 -18.88
N ASP A 404 27.17 -18.17 -17.60
CA ASP A 404 26.32 -19.18 -16.99
C ASP A 404 25.03 -18.55 -16.43
N VAL A 405 25.11 -17.26 -16.04
CA VAL A 405 23.98 -16.46 -15.56
C VAL A 405 23.98 -15.09 -16.24
N VAL A 406 22.83 -14.68 -16.78
CA VAL A 406 22.59 -13.32 -17.25
C VAL A 406 21.57 -12.65 -16.34
N ILE A 407 21.87 -11.44 -15.88
CA ILE A 407 20.97 -10.64 -15.04
C ILE A 407 20.65 -9.31 -15.73
N ASN A 408 19.38 -9.09 -16.07
CA ASN A 408 18.91 -7.80 -16.54
C ASN A 408 18.57 -6.88 -15.37
N CYS A 409 19.37 -5.82 -15.22
CA CYS A 409 19.15 -4.73 -14.28
C CYS A 409 18.82 -3.40 -14.99
N THR A 410 18.49 -3.46 -16.28
CA THR A 410 18.03 -2.31 -17.07
C THR A 410 16.50 -2.24 -17.08
N PRO A 411 15.90 -1.08 -17.41
CA PRO A 411 14.44 -0.98 -17.60
C PRO A 411 13.97 -1.50 -18.96
N VAL A 412 14.84 -2.08 -19.80
CA VAL A 412 14.48 -2.56 -21.15
C VAL A 412 13.54 -3.76 -21.02
N GLY A 413 12.34 -3.67 -21.62
CA GLY A 413 11.27 -4.68 -21.49
C GLY A 413 10.24 -4.39 -20.40
N MET A 414 10.40 -3.29 -19.66
CA MET A 414 9.44 -2.83 -18.65
C MET A 414 8.25 -2.13 -19.31
N HIS A 415 7.05 -2.25 -18.74
CA HIS A 415 5.87 -1.51 -19.22
C HIS A 415 6.16 0.01 -19.31
N PRO A 416 5.78 0.71 -20.39
CA PRO A 416 4.94 0.23 -21.50
C PRO A 416 5.71 -0.46 -22.65
N ASN A 417 7.04 -0.45 -22.64
CA ASN A 417 7.89 -0.95 -23.72
C ASN A 417 8.14 -2.47 -23.60
N VAL A 418 7.05 -3.24 -23.58
CA VAL A 418 7.06 -4.68 -23.24
C VAL A 418 7.66 -5.58 -24.33
N ASP A 419 7.77 -5.06 -25.55
CA ASP A 419 8.33 -5.77 -26.71
C ASP A 419 9.86 -5.59 -26.85
N ASP A 420 10.45 -4.69 -26.06
CA ASP A 420 11.90 -4.46 -26.05
C ASP A 420 12.63 -5.57 -25.28
N THR A 421 13.84 -5.92 -25.75
CA THR A 421 14.73 -6.86 -25.07
C THR A 421 16.17 -6.33 -25.07
N PRO A 422 16.92 -6.45 -23.95
CA PRO A 422 18.32 -6.05 -23.92
C PRO A 422 19.22 -7.06 -24.65
N LEU A 423 18.78 -8.30 -24.88
CA LEU A 423 19.53 -9.33 -25.59
C LEU A 423 18.80 -9.86 -26.84
N PRO A 424 19.52 -10.07 -27.96
CA PRO A 424 18.94 -10.72 -29.13
C PRO A 424 18.76 -12.24 -28.88
N PRO A 425 17.87 -12.92 -29.65
CA PRO A 425 17.67 -14.37 -29.53
C PRO A 425 18.94 -15.21 -29.70
N SER A 426 19.95 -14.69 -30.41
CA SER A 426 21.25 -15.34 -30.61
C SER A 426 22.12 -15.41 -29.35
N ALA A 427 21.79 -14.66 -28.29
CA ALA A 427 22.51 -14.68 -27.01
C ALA A 427 22.16 -15.91 -26.15
N PHE A 428 20.99 -16.52 -26.36
CA PHE A 428 20.51 -17.68 -25.59
C PHE A 428 20.93 -18.99 -26.26
N GLN A 429 22.23 -19.28 -26.22
CA GLN A 429 22.84 -20.39 -26.97
C GLN A 429 22.83 -21.73 -26.23
N ARG A 430 22.63 -21.72 -24.90
CA ARG A 430 22.73 -22.91 -24.04
C ARG A 430 21.49 -23.02 -23.15
N SER A 431 20.88 -24.19 -23.10
CA SER A 431 19.74 -24.46 -22.21
C SER A 431 20.13 -24.40 -20.71
N SER A 432 21.41 -24.62 -20.39
CA SER A 432 21.94 -24.48 -19.03
C SER A 432 22.07 -23.03 -18.55
N LEU A 433 21.87 -22.04 -19.43
CA LEU A 433 21.93 -20.62 -19.08
C LEU A 433 20.77 -20.26 -18.13
N VAL A 434 21.09 -19.60 -17.02
CA VAL A 434 20.11 -18.97 -16.15
C VAL A 434 19.92 -17.51 -16.59
N VAL A 435 18.68 -17.12 -16.86
CA VAL A 435 18.33 -15.75 -17.25
C VAL A 435 17.41 -15.15 -16.20
N PHE A 436 17.91 -14.13 -15.49
CA PHE A 436 17.16 -13.40 -14.49
C PHE A 436 16.81 -11.99 -15.00
N ASP A 437 15.53 -11.65 -14.99
CA ASP A 437 15.07 -10.27 -15.19
C ASP A 437 14.58 -9.68 -13.88
N THR A 438 15.12 -8.52 -13.49
CA THR A 438 14.70 -7.82 -12.26
C THR A 438 13.39 -7.06 -12.45
N ILE A 439 12.94 -6.89 -13.70
CA ILE A 439 11.63 -6.34 -14.01
C ILE A 439 10.55 -7.33 -13.54
N TYR A 440 9.58 -6.83 -12.79
CA TYR A 440 8.42 -7.61 -12.32
C TYR A 440 7.11 -7.21 -13.01
N HIS A 441 7.09 -6.11 -13.78
CA HIS A 441 5.93 -5.66 -14.54
C HIS A 441 6.31 -5.27 -15.98
N PRO A 442 5.99 -6.12 -16.99
CA PRO A 442 5.28 -7.41 -16.87
C PRO A 442 6.15 -8.53 -16.24
N GLU A 443 5.52 -9.57 -15.67
CA GLU A 443 6.24 -10.76 -15.15
C GLU A 443 7.01 -11.50 -16.25
N ASN A 444 6.46 -11.53 -17.46
CA ASN A 444 7.01 -12.21 -18.62
C ASN A 444 7.52 -11.18 -19.64
N THR A 445 8.72 -10.63 -19.40
CA THR A 445 9.39 -9.72 -20.34
C THR A 445 9.77 -10.43 -21.64
N MET A 446 10.03 -9.67 -22.71
CA MET A 446 10.49 -10.24 -23.98
C MET A 446 11.78 -11.05 -23.81
N MET A 447 12.72 -10.59 -22.98
CA MET A 447 13.96 -11.33 -22.68
C MET A 447 13.68 -12.72 -22.11
N LEU A 448 12.78 -12.82 -21.12
CA LEU A 448 12.44 -14.09 -20.49
C LEU A 448 11.66 -15.02 -21.42
N LYS A 449 10.80 -14.48 -22.30
CA LYS A 449 10.10 -15.27 -23.33
C LYS A 449 11.12 -15.92 -24.27
N LEU A 450 12.03 -15.14 -24.84
CA LEU A 450 13.08 -15.61 -25.75
C LEU A 450 14.01 -16.63 -25.09
N ALA A 451 14.36 -16.43 -23.82
CA ALA A 451 15.16 -17.37 -23.05
C ALA A 451 14.46 -18.74 -22.90
N ARG A 452 13.16 -18.75 -22.56
CA ARG A 452 12.38 -20.00 -22.45
C ARG A 452 12.21 -20.74 -23.76
N GLU A 453 12.03 -20.01 -24.87
CA GLU A 453 11.97 -20.62 -26.21
C GLU A 453 13.25 -21.39 -26.57
N ARG A 454 14.38 -21.05 -25.92
CA ARG A 454 15.67 -21.72 -26.07
C ARG A 454 15.97 -22.72 -24.94
N GLY A 455 14.99 -23.01 -24.09
CA GLY A 455 15.11 -23.96 -22.98
C GLY A 455 15.98 -23.48 -21.83
N CYS A 456 16.27 -22.18 -21.74
CA CYS A 456 17.00 -21.60 -20.62
C CYS A 456 16.14 -21.63 -19.34
N THR A 457 16.81 -21.71 -18.19
CA THR A 457 16.14 -21.54 -16.89
C THR A 457 15.90 -20.06 -16.65
N THR A 458 14.66 -19.66 -16.33
CA THR A 458 14.32 -18.24 -16.14
C THR A 458 13.91 -17.91 -14.72
N LEU A 459 14.36 -16.75 -14.23
CA LEU A 459 13.95 -16.14 -12.98
C LEU A 459 13.31 -14.77 -13.28
N THR A 460 12.19 -14.45 -12.62
CA THR A 460 11.42 -13.22 -12.81
C THR A 460 11.62 -12.24 -11.65
N GLY A 461 11.33 -10.96 -11.88
CA GLY A 461 11.30 -9.97 -10.80
C GLY A 461 10.21 -10.29 -9.75
N VAL A 462 9.16 -11.01 -10.15
CA VAL A 462 8.12 -11.52 -9.23
C VAL A 462 8.70 -12.55 -8.26
N ASP A 463 9.61 -13.42 -8.70
CA ASP A 463 10.29 -14.39 -7.83
C ASP A 463 11.10 -13.69 -6.74
N MET A 464 11.88 -12.69 -7.14
CA MET A 464 12.65 -11.86 -6.21
C MET A 464 11.73 -11.11 -5.25
N PHE A 465 10.64 -10.51 -5.76
CA PHE A 465 9.68 -9.75 -4.94
C PHE A 465 9.02 -10.64 -3.88
N VAL A 466 8.53 -11.82 -4.27
CA VAL A 466 7.88 -12.75 -3.34
C VAL A 466 8.88 -13.23 -2.30
N ARG A 467 10.12 -13.54 -2.70
CA ARG A 467 11.14 -14.01 -1.75
C ARG A 467 11.56 -12.94 -0.75
N GLN A 468 11.71 -11.67 -1.16
CA GLN A 468 12.04 -10.60 -0.19
C GLN A 468 10.89 -10.37 0.80
N ALA A 469 9.64 -10.44 0.34
CA ALA A 469 8.46 -10.31 1.18
C ALA A 469 8.32 -11.49 2.14
N ALA A 470 8.66 -12.70 1.70
CA ALA A 470 8.66 -13.90 2.54
C ALA A 470 9.71 -13.80 3.66
N LEU A 471 10.91 -13.28 3.36
CA LEU A 471 11.94 -13.04 4.38
C LEU A 471 11.48 -11.97 5.39
N GLN A 472 10.86 -10.89 4.93
CA GLN A 472 10.25 -9.88 5.81
C GLN A 472 9.19 -10.50 6.72
N PHE A 473 8.29 -11.30 6.15
CA PHE A 473 7.23 -11.97 6.89
C PHE A 473 7.81 -12.87 7.99
N LYS A 474 8.86 -13.64 7.67
CA LYS A 474 9.56 -14.46 8.67
C LYS A 474 10.19 -13.62 9.77
N ILE A 475 10.80 -12.47 9.44
CA ILE A 475 11.33 -11.53 10.43
C ILE A 475 10.21 -10.99 11.33
N TYR A 476 9.05 -10.65 10.77
CA TYR A 476 7.91 -10.09 11.51
C TYR A 476 7.17 -11.08 12.39
N THR A 477 7.16 -12.37 12.02
CA THR A 477 6.25 -13.37 12.61
C THR A 477 6.95 -14.58 13.21
N GLY A 478 8.23 -14.80 12.89
CA GLY A 478 8.94 -16.05 13.18
C GLY A 478 8.49 -17.24 12.32
N GLN A 479 7.51 -17.08 11.44
CA GLN A 479 6.90 -18.16 10.65
C GLN A 479 7.29 -18.09 9.17
N GLU A 480 7.28 -19.23 8.51
CA GLU A 480 7.45 -19.28 7.04
C GLU A 480 6.24 -18.65 6.34
N ALA A 481 6.52 -17.88 5.31
CA ALA A 481 5.48 -17.20 4.55
C ALA A 481 4.75 -18.17 3.59
N PRO A 482 3.43 -18.03 3.38
CA PRO A 482 2.71 -18.75 2.34
C PRO A 482 3.03 -18.16 0.96
N THR A 483 4.19 -18.49 0.41
CA THR A 483 4.76 -17.88 -0.82
C THR A 483 3.87 -18.04 -2.06
N ASP A 484 3.15 -19.15 -2.20
CA ASP A 484 2.18 -19.36 -3.29
C ASP A 484 1.01 -18.37 -3.20
N LEU A 485 0.50 -18.12 -2.00
CA LEU A 485 -0.52 -17.11 -1.77
C LEU A 485 0.03 -15.72 -2.11
N MET A 486 1.22 -15.37 -1.58
CA MET A 486 1.87 -14.09 -1.88
C MET A 486 2.00 -13.85 -3.39
N ARG A 487 2.44 -14.88 -4.12
CA ARG A 487 2.56 -14.84 -5.58
C ARG A 487 1.20 -14.64 -6.26
N SER A 488 0.17 -15.37 -5.86
CA SER A 488 -1.17 -15.25 -6.45
C SER A 488 -1.77 -13.85 -6.23
N VAL A 489 -1.60 -13.28 -5.03
CA VAL A 489 -2.05 -11.92 -4.69
C VAL A 489 -1.31 -10.90 -5.55
N LEU A 490 0.01 -11.02 -5.65
CA LEU A 490 0.85 -10.15 -6.47
C LEU A 490 0.42 -10.18 -7.95
N LYS A 491 0.24 -11.37 -8.52
CA LYS A 491 -0.19 -11.54 -9.92
C LYS A 491 -1.56 -10.92 -10.18
N ARG A 492 -2.53 -11.11 -9.27
CA ARG A 492 -3.86 -10.49 -9.38
C ARG A 492 -3.77 -8.96 -9.35
N LYS A 493 -2.89 -8.40 -8.53
CA LYS A 493 -2.69 -6.93 -8.45
C LYS A 493 -1.95 -6.34 -9.65
N LEU A 494 -1.05 -7.11 -10.26
CA LEU A 494 -0.31 -6.72 -11.47
C LEU A 494 -1.07 -7.01 -12.77
N GLY A 495 -2.13 -7.81 -12.71
CA GLY A 495 -2.93 -8.20 -13.88
C GLY A 495 -3.75 -7.05 -14.46
N PRO A 496 -4.13 -7.13 -15.75
CA PRO A 496 -4.98 -6.13 -16.40
C PRO A 496 -6.40 -6.10 -15.84
N LEU A 497 -6.86 -7.22 -15.27
CA LEU A 497 -8.09 -7.32 -14.49
C LEU A 497 -7.75 -7.01 -13.04
N ARG A 498 -7.64 -5.72 -12.70
CA ARG A 498 -7.74 -5.32 -11.31
C ARG A 498 -9.16 -5.69 -10.88
N ASP A 499 -9.32 -6.45 -9.80
CA ASP A 499 -10.61 -6.65 -9.14
C ASP A 499 -11.09 -5.26 -8.66
N GLU A 500 -11.68 -4.48 -9.55
CA GLU A 500 -12.43 -3.26 -9.27
C GLU A 500 -13.86 -3.59 -8.87
#